data_AF-A0A2P4Y043-F1
#
_entry.id   AF-A0A2P4Y043-F1
#
_cell.length_a   1.000
_cell.length_b   1.000
_cell.length_c   1.000
_cell.angle_alpha   90.00
_cell.angle_beta   90.00
_cell.angle_gamma   90.00
#
_symmetry.space_group_name_H-M   'P 1'
#
loop_
_entity.id
_entity.type
_entity.pdbx_description
1 polymer ?
#
loop_
_entity_poly.entity_id
_entity_poly.type
_entity_poly.pdbx_seq_one_letter_code
_entity_poly.pdbx_strand_id
1 'polypeptide(L)'
;MRRPLETQLEHQDRLADRKDCPVWLVLMILFSCGQNNYGELCLGHCNSTSKLEHVPFFSAKGIRDIAGGNEVLAVVMNDGAIFTCGLNKSGQCGNGTFEERVIIATPVRALSGITINMVAAANG
;
A
#
# COMPACT_ATOMS: atom_id res chain seq x y z
N MET A 1 -6.61 -14.72 -59.93
CA MET A 1 -7.59 -14.44 -58.84
C MET A 1 -7.54 -15.56 -57.82
N ARG A 2 -6.84 -15.37 -56.70
CA ARG A 2 -6.84 -16.31 -55.57
C ARG A 2 -7.75 -15.73 -54.49
N ARG A 3 -8.68 -16.57 -54.01
CA ARG A 3 -9.69 -16.27 -52.99
C ARG A 3 -9.02 -15.98 -51.62
N PRO A 4 -9.60 -15.13 -50.75
CA PRO A 4 -8.99 -14.78 -49.47
C PRO A 4 -8.97 -15.96 -48.48
N LEU A 5 -7.91 -16.00 -47.66
CA LEU A 5 -7.62 -16.96 -46.59
C LEU A 5 -8.49 -16.70 -45.33
N GLU A 6 -9.81 -16.61 -45.47
CA GLU A 6 -10.71 -16.28 -44.35
C GLU A 6 -11.30 -17.49 -43.62
N THR A 7 -11.06 -18.73 -44.08
CA THR A 7 -11.67 -19.93 -43.49
C THR A 7 -10.72 -20.78 -42.62
N GLN A 8 -9.59 -20.23 -42.16
CA GLN A 8 -8.69 -20.93 -41.21
C GLN A 8 -8.51 -20.24 -39.86
N LEU A 9 -9.13 -19.08 -39.63
CA LEU A 9 -9.05 -18.36 -38.34
C LEU A 9 -10.20 -18.71 -37.37
N GLU A 10 -11.40 -19.05 -37.86
CA GLU A 10 -12.59 -19.27 -37.00
C GLU A 10 -12.61 -20.61 -36.23
N HIS A 11 -11.64 -21.50 -36.42
CA HIS A 11 -11.52 -22.76 -35.67
C HIS A 11 -10.47 -22.74 -34.55
N GLN A 12 -9.74 -21.64 -34.38
CA GLN A 12 -8.87 -21.44 -33.21
C GLN A 12 -9.59 -20.79 -32.01
N ASP A 13 -10.82 -20.30 -32.20
CA ASP A 13 -11.57 -19.53 -31.19
C ASP A 13 -12.45 -20.36 -30.23
N ARG A 14 -12.29 -21.69 -30.13
CA ARG A 14 -13.14 -22.55 -29.27
C ARG A 14 -12.43 -23.44 -28.25
N LEU A 15 -11.14 -23.19 -27.95
CA LEU A 15 -10.40 -23.97 -26.94
C LEU A 15 -9.60 -23.14 -25.93
N ALA A 16 -9.76 -21.82 -25.88
CA ALA A 16 -9.10 -20.97 -24.88
C ALA A 16 -9.99 -20.62 -23.67
N ASP A 17 -11.04 -21.41 -23.41
CA ASP A 17 -11.80 -21.33 -22.17
C ASP A 17 -11.08 -22.18 -21.10
N ARG A 18 -10.61 -21.49 -20.04
CA ARG A 18 -10.10 -22.04 -18.77
C ARG A 18 -8.74 -22.74 -18.82
N LYS A 19 -7.64 -21.99 -18.60
CA LYS A 19 -6.62 -22.36 -17.59
C LYS A 19 -5.42 -21.44 -17.38
N ASP A 20 -5.32 -20.27 -18.00
CA ASP A 20 -4.25 -19.32 -17.65
C ASP A 20 -4.81 -17.89 -17.64
N CYS A 21 -5.35 -17.46 -16.50
CA CYS A 21 -5.36 -16.03 -16.20
C CYS A 21 -3.89 -15.69 -15.87
N PRO A 22 -3.16 -14.92 -16.70
CA PRO A 22 -1.91 -14.37 -16.24
C PRO A 22 -2.27 -13.53 -15.02
N VAL A 23 -1.82 -13.97 -13.85
CA VAL A 23 -1.90 -13.18 -12.63
C VAL A 23 -0.95 -12.03 -12.89
N TRP A 24 -1.45 -10.97 -13.51
CA TRP A 24 -0.77 -9.69 -13.52
C TRP A 24 -0.62 -9.35 -12.04
N LEU A 25 0.59 -9.53 -11.50
CA LEU A 25 0.93 -9.05 -10.18
C LEU A 25 0.67 -7.54 -10.23
N VAL A 26 -0.51 -7.12 -9.78
CA VAL A 26 -0.80 -5.72 -9.54
C VAL A 26 0.03 -5.36 -8.32
N LEU A 27 1.25 -4.90 -8.58
CA LEU A 27 2.09 -4.34 -7.55
C LEU A 27 1.39 -3.06 -7.08
N MET A 28 0.90 -3.07 -5.85
CA MET A 28 0.38 -1.86 -5.24
C MET A 28 1.57 -0.96 -4.92
N ILE A 29 1.57 0.24 -5.48
CA ILE A 29 2.61 1.24 -5.23
C ILE A 29 1.97 2.38 -4.43
N LEU A 30 2.55 2.72 -3.28
CA LEU A 30 2.09 3.83 -2.47
C LEU A 30 2.86 5.11 -2.84
N PHE A 31 2.10 6.17 -3.09
CA PHE A 31 2.62 7.53 -3.21
C PHE A 31 2.01 8.41 -2.13
N SER A 32 2.78 9.36 -1.62
CA SER A 32 2.35 10.31 -0.60
C SER A 32 2.87 11.72 -0.92
N CYS A 33 2.13 12.74 -0.49
CA CYS A 33 2.51 14.14 -0.59
C CYS A 33 1.79 14.97 0.48
N GLY A 34 2.29 16.17 0.76
CA GLY A 34 1.68 17.12 1.69
C GLY A 34 2.63 17.54 2.80
N GLN A 35 2.04 17.86 3.96
CA GLN A 35 2.75 18.12 5.21
C GLN A 35 3.51 16.85 5.63
N ASN A 36 4.74 17.01 6.13
CA ASN A 36 5.56 15.87 6.56
C ASN A 36 6.42 16.21 7.79
N ASN A 37 5.94 17.08 8.70
CA ASN A 37 6.77 17.60 9.80
C ASN A 37 7.15 16.53 10.82
N TYR A 38 6.40 15.42 10.85
CA TYR A 38 6.55 14.30 11.77
C TYR A 38 6.85 12.96 11.07
N GLY A 39 6.97 12.95 9.74
CA GLY A 39 7.18 11.73 8.96
C GLY A 39 5.89 11.04 8.54
N GLU A 40 4.75 11.75 8.59
CA GLU A 40 3.41 11.23 8.26
C GLU A 40 3.27 10.75 6.81
N LEU A 41 4.21 11.11 5.93
CA LEU A 41 4.26 10.61 4.56
C LEU A 41 5.02 9.29 4.39
N CYS A 42 5.64 8.74 5.46
CA CYS A 42 6.43 7.49 5.43
C CYS A 42 7.65 7.51 4.47
N LEU A 43 8.14 8.70 4.08
CA LEU A 43 9.21 8.83 3.08
C LEU A 43 10.63 8.63 3.64
N GLY A 44 10.78 8.41 4.96
CA GLY A 44 12.10 8.31 5.62
C GLY A 44 12.76 9.65 5.91
N HIS A 45 12.04 10.76 5.75
CA HIS A 45 12.46 12.11 6.11
C HIS A 45 11.25 12.96 6.53
N CYS A 46 11.49 14.18 7.04
CA CYS A 46 10.44 15.09 7.52
C CYS A 46 10.26 16.34 6.63
N ASN A 47 10.52 16.20 5.34
CA ASN A 47 10.39 17.32 4.40
C ASN A 47 9.03 17.24 3.73
N SER A 48 8.23 18.29 3.86
CA SER A 48 6.96 18.42 3.15
C SER A 48 7.22 18.49 1.65
N THR A 49 6.30 17.93 0.87
CA THR A 49 6.41 17.89 -0.59
C THR A 49 5.08 18.17 -1.24
N SER A 50 5.08 18.96 -2.31
CA SER A 50 3.90 19.19 -3.15
C SER A 50 3.80 18.21 -4.30
N LYS A 51 4.75 17.29 -4.42
CA LYS A 51 4.79 16.26 -5.46
C LYS A 51 4.46 14.91 -4.85
N LEU A 52 3.76 14.07 -5.61
CA LEU A 52 3.60 12.66 -5.24
C LEU A 52 4.97 12.00 -5.26
N GLU A 53 5.38 11.50 -4.09
CA GLU A 53 6.63 10.78 -3.92
C GLU A 53 6.33 9.33 -3.59
N HIS A 54 7.11 8.44 -4.20
CA HIS A 54 6.99 7.01 -3.97
C HIS A 54 7.46 6.66 -2.56
N VAL A 55 6.66 5.88 -1.83
CA VAL A 55 6.99 5.40 -0.49
C VAL A 55 7.74 4.05 -0.62
N PRO A 56 9.08 4.04 -0.55
CA PRO A 56 9.88 2.88 -0.93
C PRO A 56 9.70 1.68 0.02
N PHE A 57 9.26 1.91 1.25
CA PHE A 57 9.10 0.84 2.23
C PHE A 57 8.06 -0.20 1.82
N PHE A 58 7.03 0.21 1.08
CA PHE A 58 5.93 -0.67 0.66
C PHE A 58 6.08 -1.22 -0.76
N SER A 59 7.16 -0.89 -1.47
CA SER A 59 7.43 -1.44 -2.79
C SER A 59 7.46 -2.97 -2.74
N ALA A 60 6.81 -3.60 -3.72
CA ALA A 60 6.69 -5.05 -3.83
C ALA A 60 5.96 -5.76 -2.66
N LYS A 61 5.34 -5.01 -1.74
CA LYS A 61 4.48 -5.58 -0.70
C LYS A 61 3.01 -5.38 -1.06
N GLY A 62 2.19 -6.39 -0.79
CA GLY A 62 0.74 -6.29 -1.00
C GLY A 62 0.12 -5.40 0.06
N ILE A 63 -0.17 -4.15 -0.27
CA ILE A 63 -1.02 -3.28 0.56
C ILE A 63 -2.47 -3.75 0.42
N ARG A 64 -3.20 -3.76 1.51
CA ARG A 64 -4.63 -4.11 1.55
C ARG A 64 -5.50 -2.89 1.79
N ASP A 65 -5.09 -2.03 2.72
CA ASP A 65 -5.87 -0.87 3.16
C ASP A 65 -4.95 0.23 3.72
N ILE A 66 -5.43 1.48 3.71
CA ILE A 66 -4.69 2.66 4.16
C ILE A 66 -5.65 3.61 4.89
N ALA A 67 -5.23 4.14 6.04
CA ALA A 67 -5.92 5.23 6.72
C ALA A 67 -4.94 6.37 7.05
N GLY A 68 -5.30 7.59 6.65
CA GLY A 68 -4.57 8.81 7.00
C GLY A 68 -5.35 9.65 8.01
N GLY A 69 -4.70 10.02 9.12
CA GLY A 69 -5.08 11.13 9.99
C GLY A 69 -4.31 12.40 9.60
N ASN A 70 -4.45 13.50 10.36
CA ASN A 70 -3.70 14.73 10.00
C ASN A 70 -2.18 14.53 10.07
N GLU A 71 -1.71 13.75 11.05
CA GLU A 71 -0.28 13.59 11.34
C GLU A 71 0.14 12.12 11.50
N VAL A 72 -0.70 11.16 11.08
CA VAL A 72 -0.39 9.74 11.16
C VAL A 72 -0.90 9.01 9.92
N LEU A 73 -0.12 8.06 9.42
CA LEU A 73 -0.52 7.16 8.35
C LEU A 73 -0.44 5.72 8.86
N ALA A 74 -1.51 4.97 8.66
CA ALA A 74 -1.58 3.55 8.93
C ALA A 74 -1.77 2.78 7.62
N VAL A 75 -0.97 1.75 7.42
CA VAL A 75 -0.99 0.91 6.22
C VAL A 75 -1.14 -0.54 6.65
N VAL A 76 -2.20 -1.20 6.18
CA VAL A 76 -2.46 -2.61 6.43
C VAL A 76 -2.06 -3.42 5.20
N MET A 77 -1.30 -4.48 5.42
CA MET A 77 -0.79 -5.36 4.39
C MET A 77 -1.71 -6.59 4.20
N ASN A 78 -1.57 -7.25 3.05
CA ASN A 78 -2.33 -8.47 2.72
C ASN A 78 -2.04 -9.65 3.66
N ASP A 79 -0.86 -9.68 4.27
CA ASP A 79 -0.48 -10.67 5.28
C ASP A 79 -1.04 -10.35 6.68
N GLY A 80 -1.80 -9.26 6.82
CA GLY A 80 -2.38 -8.79 8.08
C GLY A 80 -1.44 -7.91 8.91
N ALA A 81 -0.18 -7.71 8.49
CA ALA A 81 0.70 -6.78 9.18
C ALA A 81 0.20 -5.34 9.03
N ILE A 82 0.35 -4.54 10.09
CA ILE A 82 0.05 -3.11 10.07
C ILE A 82 1.30 -2.30 10.41
N PHE A 83 1.51 -1.25 9.63
CA PHE A 83 2.61 -0.32 9.78
C PHE A 83 2.08 1.08 9.96
N THR A 84 2.78 1.87 10.77
CA THR A 84 2.42 3.26 11.05
C THR A 84 3.63 4.18 10.95
N CYS A 85 3.40 5.44 10.56
CA CYS A 85 4.39 6.53 10.59
C CYS A 85 3.69 7.86 10.91
N GLY A 86 4.46 8.87 11.33
CA GLY A 86 3.98 10.19 11.67
C GLY A 86 4.26 10.61 13.12
N LEU A 87 3.44 11.54 13.62
CA LEU A 87 3.47 12.03 14.99
C LEU A 87 3.14 10.91 15.96
N ASN A 88 3.93 10.81 17.02
CA ASN A 88 3.74 9.78 18.03
C ASN A 88 4.03 10.25 19.46
N LYS A 89 3.99 11.57 19.70
CA LYS A 89 4.16 12.18 21.04
C LYS A 89 3.11 11.70 22.04
N SER A 90 1.91 11.38 21.56
CA SER A 90 0.81 10.81 22.37
C SER A 90 0.62 9.30 22.16
N GLY A 91 1.54 8.63 21.47
CA GLY A 91 1.40 7.20 21.14
C GLY A 91 0.49 6.90 19.94
N GLN A 92 0.20 7.89 19.07
CA GLN A 92 -0.74 7.72 17.95
C GLN A 92 -0.32 6.65 16.94
N CYS A 93 0.98 6.33 16.83
CA CYS A 93 1.45 5.24 15.97
C CYS A 93 1.21 3.85 16.58
N GLY A 94 0.95 3.74 17.88
CA GLY A 94 0.66 2.45 18.52
C GLY A 94 1.81 1.43 18.45
N ASN A 95 3.02 1.83 18.05
CA ASN A 95 4.19 0.96 17.89
C ASN A 95 4.87 0.59 19.23
N GLY A 96 4.28 0.98 20.36
CA GLY A 96 4.82 0.74 21.71
C GLY A 96 5.87 1.75 22.17
N THR A 97 6.10 2.83 21.40
CA THR A 97 7.01 3.91 21.79
C THR A 97 6.28 5.25 21.84
N PHE A 98 6.94 6.26 22.41
CA PHE A 98 6.50 7.66 22.41
C PHE A 98 7.54 8.57 21.71
N GLU A 99 8.34 8.00 20.80
CA GLU A 99 9.27 8.78 19.98
C GLU A 99 8.46 9.78 19.15
N GLU A 100 8.75 11.08 19.25
CA GLU A 100 7.90 12.13 18.66
C GLU A 100 7.61 11.89 17.16
N ARG A 101 8.61 11.40 16.42
CA ARG A 101 8.55 11.19 14.98
C ARG A 101 8.85 9.75 14.62
N VAL A 102 7.92 9.13 13.90
CA VAL A 102 8.12 7.82 13.28
C VAL A 102 8.23 8.03 11.77
N ILE A 103 9.46 8.21 11.28
CA ILE A 103 9.71 8.65 9.89
C ILE A 103 9.73 7.52 8.85
N ILE A 104 9.93 6.29 9.32
CA ILE A 104 9.89 5.07 8.51
C ILE A 104 8.72 4.25 9.05
N ALA A 105 7.93 3.69 8.14
CA ALA A 105 6.84 2.77 8.45
C ALA A 105 7.30 1.69 9.45
N THR A 106 6.75 1.74 10.66
CA THR A 106 7.15 0.89 11.78
C THR A 106 6.03 -0.10 12.09
N PRO A 107 6.32 -1.39 12.29
CA PRO A 107 5.29 -2.39 12.54
C PRO A 107 4.65 -2.22 13.92
N VAL A 108 3.32 -2.33 13.98
CA VAL A 108 2.56 -2.39 15.23
C VAL A 108 2.48 -3.83 15.70
N ARG A 109 3.55 -4.28 16.40
CA ARG A 109 3.74 -5.70 16.78
C ARG A 109 2.65 -6.23 17.71
N ALA A 110 1.99 -5.35 18.48
CA ALA A 110 0.89 -5.72 19.37
C ALA A 110 -0.31 -6.37 18.63
N LEU A 111 -0.43 -6.17 17.32
CA LEU A 111 -1.50 -6.74 16.49
C LEU A 111 -1.08 -7.99 15.70
N SER A 112 0.10 -8.54 15.96
CA SER A 112 0.59 -9.74 15.26
C SER A 112 -0.36 -10.93 15.43
N GLY A 113 -0.82 -11.51 14.32
CA GLY A 113 -1.74 -12.65 14.31
C GLY A 113 -3.23 -12.28 14.49
N ILE A 114 -3.55 -10.99 14.63
CA ILE A 114 -4.94 -10.51 14.69
C ILE A 114 -5.41 -10.17 13.27
N THR A 115 -6.61 -10.63 12.92
CA THR A 115 -7.23 -10.26 11.65
C THR A 115 -7.81 -8.85 11.76
N ILE A 116 -7.22 -7.91 11.02
CA ILE A 116 -7.70 -6.52 10.96
C ILE A 116 -8.79 -6.46 9.89
N ASN A 117 -9.99 -5.98 10.23
CA ASN A 117 -11.09 -5.81 9.25
C ASN A 117 -11.23 -4.36 8.76
N MET A 118 -10.94 -3.39 9.63
CA MET A 118 -11.03 -1.97 9.34
C MET A 118 -9.88 -1.26 10.04
N VAL A 119 -9.39 -0.18 9.43
CA VAL A 119 -8.41 0.73 10.04
C VAL A 119 -8.92 2.16 9.94
N ALA A 120 -8.72 2.94 10.99
CA ALA A 120 -9.02 4.36 11.03
C ALA A 120 -7.84 5.08 11.69
N ALA A 121 -7.59 6.30 11.24
CA ALA A 121 -6.55 7.16 11.76
C ALA A 121 -7.16 8.54 12.05
N ALA A 122 -6.88 9.08 13.23
CA ALA A 122 -7.35 10.37 13.67
C ALA A 122 -6.28 11.01 14.55
N ASN A 123 -6.37 12.32 14.73
CA ASN A 123 -5.63 12.99 15.78
C ASN A 123 -6.32 12.74 17.13
N GLY A 124 -5.51 12.66 18.19
CA GLY A 124 -5.98 12.62 19.57
C GLY A 124 -6.41 13.99 20.06
#